data_AF-A0A7S0QJT6-F1
#
_entry.id   AF-A0A7S0QJT6-F1
#
_cell.length_a   1.000
_cell.length_b   1.000
_cell.length_c   1.000
_cell.angle_alpha   90.00
_cell.angle_beta   90.00
_cell.angle_gamma   90.00
#
_symmetry.space_group_name_H-M   'P 1'
#
loop_
_entity.id
_entity.type
_entity.pdbx_description
1 polymer ?
#
loop_
_entity_poly.entity_id
_entity_poly.type
_entity_poly.pdbx_seq_one_letter_code
_entity_poly.pdbx_strand_id
1 'polypeptide(L)'
;KAGAPYSESGPGPKIAIHDAREASRMIHQTVRSIAKAGITSAAILSSGDILCQCIANDKRRNDAERHDPSALSKLSLERSARFAWTGLTLHGPYFYFAFAWLDGRFGAAQTLRTAITKSLVGQVTVFPPYVALFFTYQGLLEGVPASAAVRRAVDQV
;
A
#
# COMPACT_ATOMS: atom_id res chain seq x y z
N LYS A 1 42.84 35.93 38.06
CA LYS A 1 42.38 34.53 37.94
C LYS A 1 40.99 34.54 37.33
N ALA A 2 40.90 34.21 36.06
CA ALA A 2 39.64 34.05 35.32
C ALA A 2 39.08 32.64 35.54
N GLY A 3 37.76 32.49 35.43
CA GLY A 3 37.07 31.20 35.41
C GLY A 3 35.66 31.29 35.99
N ALA A 4 34.69 31.77 35.20
CA ALA A 4 33.27 31.66 35.53
C ALA A 4 32.76 30.23 35.22
N PRO A 5 31.82 29.68 36.00
CA PRO A 5 31.30 28.34 35.79
C PRO A 5 30.27 28.31 34.65
N TYR A 6 30.37 27.29 33.80
CA TYR A 6 29.36 26.94 32.80
C TYR A 6 28.06 26.52 33.52
N SER A 7 26.99 27.30 33.34
CA SER A 7 25.64 26.96 33.78
C SER A 7 24.95 26.19 32.66
N GLU A 8 24.77 24.88 32.84
CA GLU A 8 23.88 24.04 32.02
C GLU A 8 22.42 24.47 32.25
N SER A 9 21.90 25.34 31.38
CA SER A 9 20.45 25.61 31.30
C SER A 9 19.83 24.60 30.32
N GLY A 10 19.42 23.45 30.83
CA GLY A 10 18.58 22.51 30.08
C GLY A 10 17.22 23.14 29.71
N PRO A 11 16.56 22.68 28.63
CA PRO A 11 15.26 23.22 28.21
C PRO A 11 14.21 23.04 29.31
N GLY A 12 13.54 24.13 29.68
CA GLY A 12 12.55 24.14 30.76
C GLY A 12 11.31 23.27 30.46
N PRO A 13 10.61 22.79 31.50
CA PRO A 13 9.53 21.79 31.38
C PRO A 13 8.34 22.21 30.49
N LYS A 14 8.11 23.52 30.29
CA LYS A 14 7.05 24.01 29.39
C LYS A 14 7.35 23.76 27.90
N ILE A 15 8.62 23.80 27.51
CA ILE A 15 9.06 23.55 26.12
C ILE A 15 8.90 22.05 25.81
N ALA A 16 9.35 21.19 26.71
CA ALA A 16 9.22 19.74 26.57
C ALA A 16 7.75 19.24 26.45
N ILE A 17 6.82 19.86 27.19
CA ILE A 17 5.38 19.50 27.13
C ILE A 17 4.73 19.96 25.80
N HIS A 18 5.16 21.11 25.26
CA HIS A 18 4.66 21.61 23.98
C HIS A 18 5.07 20.68 22.84
N ASP A 19 6.35 20.30 22.79
CA ASP A 19 6.90 19.41 21.77
C ASP A 19 6.23 18.03 21.79
N ALA A 20 5.96 17.48 22.99
CA ALA A 20 5.26 16.20 23.14
C ALA A 20 3.82 16.25 22.59
N ARG A 21 3.11 17.37 22.77
CA ARG A 21 1.74 17.54 22.25
C ARG A 21 1.73 17.73 20.74
N GLU A 22 2.73 18.39 20.18
CA GLU A 22 2.88 18.51 18.72
C GLU A 22 3.20 17.16 18.08
N ALA A 23 4.15 16.42 18.65
CA ALA A 23 4.47 15.07 18.18
C ALA A 23 3.23 14.15 18.19
N SER A 24 2.45 14.15 19.28
CA SER A 24 1.21 13.35 19.35
C SER A 24 0.18 13.74 18.28
N ARG A 25 0.00 15.05 18.02
CA ARG A 25 -0.90 15.53 16.96
C ARG A 25 -0.45 15.06 15.57
N MET A 26 0.84 15.16 15.28
CA MET A 26 1.41 14.71 14.01
C MET A 26 1.25 13.20 13.82
N ILE A 27 1.48 12.40 14.87
CA ILE A 27 1.28 10.95 14.84
C ILE A 27 -0.17 10.61 14.55
N HIS A 28 -1.12 11.22 15.28
CA HIS A 28 -2.54 10.96 15.07
C HIS A 28 -3.00 11.32 13.65
N GLN A 29 -2.52 12.44 13.11
CA GLN A 29 -2.85 12.85 11.74
C GLN A 29 -2.27 11.88 10.72
N THR A 30 -1.03 11.43 10.91
CA THR A 30 -0.37 10.46 10.03
C THR A 30 -1.11 9.12 10.05
N VAL A 31 -1.44 8.61 11.24
CA VAL A 31 -2.21 7.36 11.41
C VAL A 31 -3.56 7.44 10.70
N ARG A 32 -4.28 8.56 10.83
CA ARG A 32 -5.56 8.76 10.13
C ARG A 32 -5.42 8.74 8.62
N SER A 33 -4.37 9.38 8.08
CA SER A 33 -4.11 9.38 6.64
C SER A 33 -3.76 7.99 6.11
N ILE A 34 -2.92 7.24 6.83
CA ILE A 34 -2.57 5.86 6.47
C ILE A 34 -3.80 4.96 6.54
N ALA A 35 -4.58 5.05 7.62
CA ALA A 35 -5.79 4.27 7.78
C ALA A 35 -6.80 4.55 6.65
N LYS A 36 -6.98 5.83 6.29
CA LYS A 36 -7.81 6.21 5.14
C LYS A 36 -7.29 5.59 3.84
N ALA A 37 -6.00 5.70 3.57
CA ALA A 37 -5.38 5.13 2.37
C ALA A 37 -5.54 3.59 2.31
N GLY A 38 -5.39 2.91 3.46
CA GLY A 38 -5.64 1.48 3.61
C GLY A 38 -7.08 1.10 3.30
N ILE A 39 -8.06 1.75 3.95
CA ILE A 39 -9.49 1.47 3.75
C ILE A 39 -9.91 1.72 2.29
N THR A 40 -9.47 2.83 1.70
CA THR A 40 -9.78 3.12 0.28
C THR A 40 -9.15 2.10 -0.65
N SER A 41 -7.91 1.67 -0.37
CA SER A 41 -7.23 0.66 -1.18
C SER A 41 -7.89 -0.71 -1.03
N ALA A 42 -8.35 -1.08 0.18
CA ALA A 42 -9.09 -2.33 0.42
C ALA A 42 -10.37 -2.40 -0.41
N ALA A 43 -11.15 -1.31 -0.43
CA ALA A 43 -12.35 -1.21 -1.26
C ALA A 43 -12.03 -1.34 -2.75
N ILE A 44 -11.01 -0.62 -3.24
CA ILE A 44 -10.61 -0.66 -4.65
C ILE A 44 -10.15 -2.07 -5.04
N LEU A 45 -9.22 -2.68 -4.30
CA LEU A 45 -8.66 -3.98 -4.66
C LEU A 45 -9.70 -5.10 -4.60
N SER A 46 -10.56 -5.12 -3.58
CA SER A 46 -11.63 -6.11 -3.47
C SER A 46 -12.67 -5.96 -4.59
N SER A 47 -13.08 -4.73 -4.91
CA SER A 47 -14.01 -4.48 -6.01
C SER A 47 -13.42 -4.86 -7.36
N GLY A 48 -12.13 -4.57 -7.59
CA GLY A 48 -11.41 -4.97 -8.80
C GLY A 48 -11.33 -6.48 -8.95
N ASP A 49 -11.05 -7.20 -7.84
CA ASP A 49 -11.05 -8.66 -7.84
C ASP A 49 -12.43 -9.23 -8.17
N ILE A 50 -13.50 -8.74 -7.53
CA ILE A 50 -14.87 -9.15 -7.83
C ILE A 50 -15.20 -8.92 -9.31
N LEU A 51 -14.83 -7.76 -9.87
CA LEU A 51 -15.03 -7.47 -11.29
C LEU A 51 -14.28 -8.47 -12.18
N CYS A 52 -13.01 -8.77 -11.87
CA CYS A 52 -12.25 -9.79 -12.59
C CYS A 52 -12.89 -11.18 -12.49
N GLN A 53 -13.46 -11.54 -11.33
CA GLN A 53 -14.22 -12.79 -11.16
C GLN A 53 -15.47 -12.79 -12.04
N CYS A 54 -16.22 -11.69 -12.09
CA CYS A 54 -17.39 -11.56 -12.95
C CYS A 54 -17.04 -11.73 -14.43
N ILE A 55 -15.98 -11.06 -14.90
CA ILE A 55 -15.51 -11.17 -16.30
C ILE A 55 -15.04 -12.60 -16.60
N ALA A 56 -14.29 -13.23 -15.69
CA ALA A 56 -13.82 -14.60 -15.86
C ALA A 56 -14.98 -15.61 -15.88
N ASN A 57 -16.00 -15.39 -15.05
CA ASN A 57 -17.20 -16.22 -15.02
C ASN A 57 -18.06 -16.04 -16.28
N ASP A 58 -18.17 -14.82 -16.81
CA ASP A 58 -18.88 -14.54 -18.05
C ASP A 58 -18.21 -15.23 -19.24
N LYS A 59 -16.87 -15.12 -19.34
CA LYS A 59 -16.09 -15.84 -20.34
C LYS A 59 -16.30 -17.36 -20.24
N ARG A 60 -16.23 -17.91 -19.03
CA ARG A 60 -16.49 -19.33 -18.77
C ARG A 60 -17.92 -19.74 -19.09
N ARG A 61 -18.91 -18.87 -18.89
CA ARG A 61 -20.31 -19.14 -19.25
C ARG A 61 -20.46 -19.29 -20.76
N ASN A 62 -19.87 -18.38 -21.52
CA ASN A 62 -19.86 -18.45 -22.99
C ASN A 62 -19.13 -19.70 -23.50
N ASP A 63 -18.07 -20.15 -22.80
CA ASP A 63 -17.35 -21.39 -23.12
C ASP A 63 -18.12 -22.66 -22.64
N ALA A 64 -18.81 -22.60 -21.50
CA ALA A 64 -19.50 -23.72 -20.85
C ALA A 64 -20.84 -24.07 -21.49
N GLU A 65 -21.46 -23.15 -22.23
CA GLU A 65 -22.59 -23.45 -23.13
C GLU A 65 -22.21 -24.53 -24.18
N ARG A 66 -20.91 -24.81 -24.37
CA ARG A 66 -20.38 -25.93 -25.17
C ARG A 66 -20.03 -27.21 -24.39
N HIS A 67 -19.93 -27.22 -23.05
CA HIS A 67 -19.39 -28.40 -22.36
C HIS A 67 -19.92 -28.81 -20.98
N ASP A 68 -20.44 -27.95 -20.09
CA ASP A 68 -21.08 -28.39 -18.83
C ASP A 68 -21.69 -27.19 -18.05
N PRO A 69 -23.02 -27.14 -17.82
CA PRO A 69 -23.65 -26.05 -17.05
C PRO A 69 -23.32 -26.06 -15.55
N SER A 70 -22.72 -27.12 -15.01
CA SER A 70 -22.35 -27.21 -13.58
C SER A 70 -21.10 -26.38 -13.22
N ALA A 71 -20.34 -25.90 -14.21
CA ALA A 71 -19.17 -25.03 -14.00
C ALA A 71 -19.52 -23.58 -13.61
N LEU A 72 -20.81 -23.23 -13.58
CA LEU A 72 -21.29 -21.89 -13.26
C LEU A 72 -21.31 -21.60 -11.76
N SER A 73 -20.48 -20.63 -11.38
CA SER A 73 -20.67 -19.68 -10.29
C SER A 73 -20.44 -20.16 -8.84
N LYS A 74 -19.23 -19.92 -8.36
CA LYS A 74 -19.02 -19.42 -6.99
C LYS A 74 -18.04 -18.26 -7.06
N LEU A 75 -18.52 -17.05 -6.74
CA LEU A 75 -17.61 -15.95 -6.41
C LEU A 75 -16.82 -16.39 -5.18
N SER A 76 -15.49 -16.36 -5.28
CA SER A 76 -14.62 -16.64 -4.15
C SER A 76 -14.51 -15.37 -3.30
N LEU A 77 -15.43 -15.25 -2.34
CA LEU A 77 -15.37 -14.19 -1.33
C LEU A 77 -14.07 -14.26 -0.52
N GLU A 78 -13.54 -15.47 -0.31
CA GLU A 78 -12.24 -15.67 0.34
C GLU A 78 -11.11 -14.98 -0.44
N ARG A 79 -11.10 -15.12 -1.78
CA ARG A 79 -10.13 -14.43 -2.63
C ARG A 79 -10.28 -12.92 -2.52
N SER A 80 -11.50 -12.41 -2.62
CA SER A 80 -11.77 -10.97 -2.52
C SER A 80 -11.42 -10.41 -1.13
N ALA A 81 -11.58 -11.20 -0.07
CA ALA A 81 -11.14 -10.85 1.28
C ALA A 81 -9.60 -10.73 1.38
N ARG A 82 -8.83 -11.61 0.73
CA ARG A 82 -7.36 -11.48 0.66
C ARG A 82 -6.93 -10.21 -0.08
N PHE A 83 -7.64 -9.84 -1.15
CA PHE A 83 -7.42 -8.57 -1.85
C PHE A 83 -7.78 -7.35 -0.99
N ALA A 84 -8.90 -7.40 -0.25
CA ALA A 84 -9.25 -6.37 0.72
C ALA A 84 -8.18 -6.22 1.80
N TRP A 85 -7.71 -7.35 2.35
CA TRP A 85 -6.67 -7.37 3.38
C TRP A 85 -5.36 -6.78 2.87
N THR A 86 -4.96 -7.15 1.66
CA THR A 86 -3.77 -6.60 0.99
C THR A 86 -3.91 -5.11 0.73
N GLY A 87 -5.10 -4.66 0.32
CA GLY A 87 -5.42 -3.24 0.19
C GLY A 87 -5.21 -2.48 1.50
N LEU A 88 -5.74 -3.03 2.59
CA LEU A 88 -5.73 -2.42 3.91
C LEU A 88 -4.32 -2.35 4.52
N THR A 89 -3.57 -3.45 4.48
CA THR A 89 -2.34 -3.60 5.26
C THR A 89 -1.07 -3.33 4.45
N LEU A 90 -1.11 -3.52 3.14
CA LEU A 90 0.07 -3.41 2.27
C LEU A 90 -0.08 -2.25 1.28
N HIS A 91 -1.04 -2.32 0.36
CA HIS A 91 -1.17 -1.37 -0.74
C HIS A 91 -1.33 0.08 -0.25
N GLY A 92 -2.31 0.34 0.62
CA GLY A 92 -2.58 1.69 1.13
C GLY A 92 -1.39 2.30 1.86
N PRO A 93 -0.86 1.64 2.91
CA PRO A 93 0.31 2.14 3.63
C PRO A 93 1.55 2.30 2.73
N TYR A 94 1.84 1.33 1.86
CA TYR A 94 3.00 1.36 0.97
C TYR A 94 2.96 2.59 0.05
N PHE A 95 1.85 2.79 -0.66
CA PHE A 95 1.74 3.91 -1.59
C PHE A 95 1.61 5.25 -0.88
N TYR A 96 1.05 5.31 0.34
CA TYR A 96 1.07 6.53 1.14
C TYR A 96 2.50 7.01 1.38
N PHE A 97 3.40 6.12 1.84
CA PHE A 97 4.80 6.49 2.06
C PHE A 97 5.58 6.69 0.77
N ALA A 98 5.35 5.87 -0.25
CA ALA A 98 6.04 6.00 -1.53
C ALA A 98 5.73 7.34 -2.21
N PHE A 99 4.47 7.78 -2.20
CA PHE A 99 4.10 9.08 -2.75
C PHE A 99 4.56 10.24 -1.88
N ALA A 100 4.55 10.12 -0.54
CA ALA A 100 5.14 11.13 0.33
C ALA A 100 6.65 11.32 0.04
N TRP A 101 7.38 10.23 -0.21
CA TRP A 101 8.78 10.27 -0.60
C TRP A 101 8.99 10.91 -1.99
N LEU A 102 8.18 10.53 -2.99
CA LEU A 102 8.21 11.13 -4.32
C LEU A 102 7.89 12.64 -4.29
N ASP A 103 6.90 13.03 -3.50
CA ASP A 103 6.53 14.43 -3.29
C ASP A 103 7.65 15.21 -2.61
N GLY A 104 8.34 14.61 -1.63
CA GLY A 104 9.52 15.20 -1.01
C GLY A 104 10.68 15.42 -1.99
N ARG A 105 10.84 14.55 -3.00
CA ARG A 105 11.96 14.62 -3.95
C ARG A 105 11.71 15.52 -5.16
N PHE A 106 10.47 15.60 -5.64
CA PHE A 106 10.10 16.30 -6.88
C PHE A 106 9.15 17.49 -6.66
N GLY A 107 8.74 17.77 -5.42
CA GLY A 107 7.74 18.78 -5.07
C GLY A 107 6.33 18.34 -5.43
N ALA A 108 5.29 19.10 -5.07
CA ALA A 108 3.91 18.79 -5.43
C ALA A 108 3.72 18.75 -6.97
N ALA A 109 2.92 17.81 -7.47
CA ALA A 109 2.68 17.66 -8.92
C ALA A 109 1.71 18.74 -9.44
N GLN A 110 2.16 19.99 -9.49
CA GLN A 110 1.37 21.13 -9.97
C GLN A 110 1.45 21.33 -11.50
N THR A 111 2.33 20.59 -12.17
CA THR A 111 2.48 20.65 -13.63
C THR A 111 2.41 19.25 -14.24
N LEU A 112 1.94 19.16 -15.49
CA LEU A 112 1.91 17.91 -16.25
C LEU A 112 3.30 17.28 -16.37
N ARG A 113 4.34 18.10 -16.54
CA ARG A 113 5.74 17.62 -16.59
C ARG A 113 6.15 16.96 -15.28
N THR A 114 5.81 17.55 -14.13
CA THR A 114 6.08 16.96 -12.81
C THR A 114 5.30 15.67 -12.62
N ALA A 115 4.04 15.61 -13.07
CA ALA A 115 3.24 14.39 -13.02
C ALA A 115 3.85 13.25 -13.87
N ILE A 116 4.22 13.54 -15.13
CA ILE A 116 4.89 12.55 -16.01
C ILE A 116 6.20 12.08 -15.40
N THR A 117 7.04 13.01 -14.92
CA THR A 117 8.34 12.66 -14.32
C THR A 117 8.16 11.76 -13.10
N LYS A 118 7.21 12.08 -12.21
CA LYS A 118 6.90 11.24 -11.05
C LYS A 118 6.36 9.88 -11.43
N SER A 119 5.49 9.81 -12.43
CA SER A 119 4.98 8.54 -12.94
C SER A 119 6.14 7.67 -13.45
N LEU A 120 7.03 8.23 -14.28
CA LEU A 120 8.19 7.50 -14.80
C LEU A 120 9.12 7.02 -13.68
N VAL A 121 9.45 7.90 -12.73
CA VAL A 121 10.29 7.52 -11.59
C VAL A 121 9.60 6.44 -10.76
N GLY A 122 8.31 6.61 -10.47
CA GLY A 122 7.51 5.61 -9.76
C GLY A 122 7.55 4.25 -10.45
N GLN A 123 7.39 4.20 -11.78
CA GLN A 123 7.43 2.95 -12.56
C GLN A 123 8.77 2.23 -12.46
N VAL A 124 9.87 2.94 -12.22
CA VAL A 124 11.21 2.34 -12.10
C VAL A 124 11.57 2.05 -10.65
N THR A 125 11.13 2.85 -9.68
CA THR A 125 11.60 2.77 -8.30
C THR A 125 10.58 2.23 -7.30
N VAL A 126 9.28 2.47 -7.53
CA VAL A 126 8.20 2.14 -6.59
C VAL A 126 7.45 0.90 -7.03
N PHE A 127 7.08 0.80 -8.31
CA PHE A 127 6.23 -0.29 -8.79
C PHE A 127 6.92 -1.66 -8.79
N PRO A 128 8.19 -1.83 -9.24
CA PRO A 128 8.82 -3.15 -9.24
C PRO A 128 8.90 -3.81 -7.85
N PRO A 129 9.40 -3.14 -6.78
CA PRO A 129 9.38 -3.74 -5.45
C PRO A 129 7.97 -3.94 -4.91
N TYR A 130 7.02 -3.06 -5.25
CA TYR A 130 5.62 -3.23 -4.88
C TYR A 130 5.01 -4.50 -5.47
N VAL A 131 5.22 -4.76 -6.76
CA VAL A 131 4.69 -5.95 -7.45
C VAL A 131 5.26 -7.23 -6.82
N ALA A 132 6.56 -7.26 -6.54
CA ALA A 132 7.19 -8.39 -5.86
C ALA A 132 6.60 -8.62 -4.46
N LEU A 133 6.40 -7.55 -3.68
CA LEU A 133 5.76 -7.61 -2.36
C LEU A 133 4.31 -8.09 -2.46
N PHE A 134 3.55 -7.57 -3.43
CA PHE A 134 2.15 -7.92 -3.63
C PHE A 134 1.97 -9.42 -3.90
N PHE A 135 2.70 -9.97 -4.88
CA PHE A 135 2.60 -11.39 -5.21
C PHE A 135 3.12 -12.30 -4.10
N THR A 136 4.19 -11.89 -3.42
CA THR A 136 4.70 -12.62 -2.25
C THR A 136 3.65 -12.65 -1.14
N TYR A 137 3.03 -11.50 -0.84
CA TYR A 137 2.01 -11.38 0.20
C TYR A 137 0.75 -12.17 -0.13
N GLN A 138 0.30 -12.16 -1.40
CA GLN A 138 -0.80 -13.00 -1.86
C GLN A 138 -0.48 -14.49 -1.70
N GLY A 139 0.71 -14.94 -2.11
CA GLY A 139 1.13 -16.34 -1.94
C GLY A 139 1.13 -16.78 -0.47
N LEU A 140 1.58 -15.92 0.43
CA LEU A 140 1.52 -16.18 1.88
C LEU A 140 0.08 -16.29 2.39
N LEU A 141 -0.83 -15.42 1.94
CA LEU A 141 -2.26 -15.48 2.31
C LEU A 141 -2.99 -16.69 1.71
N GLU A 142 -2.48 -17.25 0.61
CA GLU A 142 -2.93 -18.52 0.03
C GLU A 142 -2.37 -19.76 0.76
N GLY A 143 -1.46 -19.57 1.73
CA GLY A 143 -0.81 -20.66 2.46
C GLY A 143 0.36 -21.31 1.70
N VAL A 144 0.88 -20.67 0.66
CA VAL A 144 2.04 -21.15 -0.08
C VAL A 144 3.32 -20.91 0.74
N PRO A 145 4.29 -21.85 0.77
CA PRO A 145 5.57 -21.64 1.44
C PRO A 145 6.27 -20.37 0.94
N ALA A 146 6.90 -19.61 1.84
CA ALA A 146 7.49 -18.31 1.52
C ALA A 146 8.48 -18.35 0.34
N SER A 147 9.30 -19.39 0.25
CA SER A 147 10.24 -19.59 -0.87
C SER A 147 9.53 -19.74 -2.22
N ALA A 148 8.40 -20.44 -2.25
CA ALA A 148 7.59 -20.60 -3.45
C ALA A 148 6.81 -19.32 -3.79
N ALA A 149 6.34 -18.56 -2.79
CA ALA A 149 5.71 -17.27 -3.00
C ALA A 149 6.67 -16.23 -3.61
N VAL A 150 7.90 -16.16 -3.08
CA VAL A 150 8.95 -15.28 -3.61
C VAL A 150 9.33 -15.68 -5.04
N ARG A 151 9.51 -16.98 -5.31
CA ARG A 151 9.84 -17.45 -6.66
C ARG A 151 8.76 -17.08 -7.67
N ARG A 152 7.48 -17.28 -7.33
CA ARG A 152 6.36 -16.85 -8.17
C ARG A 152 6.36 -15.34 -8.39
N ALA A 153 6.69 -14.54 -7.38
CA ALA A 153 6.75 -13.10 -7.52
C ALA A 153 7.86 -12.66 -8.49
N VAL A 154 9.02 -13.32 -8.45
CA VAL A 154 10.13 -13.06 -9.40
C VAL A 154 9.73 -13.46 -10.82
N ASP A 155 9.01 -14.56 -11.01
CA ASP A 155 8.57 -15.00 -12.35
C ASP A 155 7.51 -14.08 -12.99
N GLN A 156 6.95 -13.14 -12.23
CA GLN A 156 5.89 -12.20 -12.67
C GLN A 156 6.39 -10.77 -12.92
N VAL A 157 7.67 -10.49 -12.61
CA VAL A 157 8.32 -9.17 -12.78
C VAL A 157 9.28 -9.24 -13.96
#